data_AF-A0A383EE47-F1
#
_entry.id   AF-A0A383EE47-F1
#
_cell.length_a   1.000
_cell.length_b   1.000
_cell.length_c   1.000
_cell.angle_alpha   90.00
_cell.angle_beta   90.00
_cell.angle_gamma   90.00
#
_symmetry.space_group_name_H-M   'P 1'
#
loop_
_entity.id
_entity.type
_entity.pdbx_description
1 polymer ?
#
loop_
_entity_poly.entity_id
_entity_poly.type
_entity_poly.pdbx_seq_one_letter_code
_entity_poly.pdbx_strand_id
1 'polypeptide(L)'
;MTSPANVGSFVVPGTAVEKNDDDSLGRGVAESEQGVVATVVGTLNREDGIIFVSQKTDPIREIEVGDIVIGEVNRINAKTAEIKILHVEGKPVRTLPATHLFADIFVAKIVDKFMPSPG
;
A
#
# COMPACT_ATOMS: atom_id res chain seq x y z
N MET A 1 -24.64 8.60 -22.17
CA MET A 1 -23.25 8.58 -22.65
C MET A 1 -22.48 9.57 -21.80
N THR A 2 -21.92 9.14 -20.67
CA THR A 2 -21.01 9.99 -19.88
C THR A 2 -19.68 10.02 -20.61
N SER A 3 -19.23 11.21 -21.02
CA SER A 3 -17.91 11.37 -21.63
C SER A 3 -16.83 10.83 -20.69
N PRO A 4 -15.80 10.14 -21.22
CA PRO A 4 -14.68 9.69 -20.41
C PRO A 4 -14.00 10.88 -19.74
N ALA A 5 -13.52 10.68 -18.51
CA ALA A 5 -12.85 11.70 -17.73
C ALA A 5 -11.40 11.87 -18.20
N ASN A 6 -10.99 13.14 -18.36
CA ASN A 6 -9.64 13.51 -18.79
C ASN A 6 -8.76 13.85 -17.59
N VAL A 7 -7.44 13.89 -17.81
CA VAL A 7 -6.45 14.28 -16.80
C VAL A 7 -6.82 15.63 -16.20
N GLY A 8 -6.80 15.74 -14.87
CA GLY A 8 -7.24 16.92 -14.10
C GLY A 8 -8.70 16.88 -13.66
N SER A 9 -9.51 15.94 -14.16
CA SER A 9 -10.91 15.81 -13.76
C SER A 9 -11.05 15.14 -12.39
N PHE A 10 -12.09 15.53 -11.65
CA PHE A 10 -12.50 14.82 -10.44
C PHE A 10 -13.28 13.56 -10.83
N VAL A 11 -12.85 12.41 -10.32
CA VAL A 11 -13.40 11.10 -10.65
C VAL A 11 -13.91 10.39 -9.41
N VAL A 12 -14.96 9.59 -9.61
CA VAL A 12 -15.53 8.69 -8.61
C VAL A 12 -15.39 7.24 -9.09
N PRO A 13 -15.43 6.24 -8.18
CA PRO A 13 -15.41 4.84 -8.55
C PRO A 13 -16.48 4.53 -9.62
N GLY A 14 -16.07 3.90 -10.72
CA GLY A 14 -16.92 3.61 -11.88
C GLY A 14 -16.90 4.67 -12.98
N THR A 15 -16.18 5.79 -12.81
CA THR A 15 -15.98 6.77 -13.89
C THR A 15 -15.05 6.18 -14.95
N ALA A 16 -15.46 6.20 -16.22
CA ALA A 16 -14.60 5.82 -17.34
C ALA A 16 -13.48 6.83 -17.54
N VAL A 17 -12.26 6.35 -17.78
CA VAL A 17 -11.05 7.16 -17.92
C VAL A 17 -10.51 7.02 -19.34
N GLU A 18 -10.12 8.13 -19.95
CA GLU A 18 -9.47 8.12 -21.26
C GLU A 18 -8.00 7.68 -21.11
N LYS A 19 -7.64 6.58 -21.78
CA LYS A 19 -6.29 5.98 -21.75
C LYS A 19 -5.70 6.04 -23.16
N ASN A 20 -4.44 6.45 -23.28
CA ASN A 20 -3.68 6.28 -24.51
C ASN A 20 -3.09 4.85 -24.56
N ASP A 21 -2.80 4.33 -25.75
CA ASP A 21 -2.26 2.97 -25.91
C ASP A 21 -0.91 2.77 -25.18
N ASP A 22 -0.09 3.84 -25.11
CA ASP A 22 1.23 3.83 -24.48
C ASP A 22 1.20 4.00 -22.95
N ASP A 23 0.04 4.32 -22.36
CA ASP A 23 -0.03 4.59 -20.93
C ASP A 23 -0.12 3.29 -20.11
N SER A 24 0.57 3.28 -18.97
CA SER A 24 0.45 2.23 -17.96
C SER A 24 -0.57 2.61 -16.88
N LEU A 25 -1.20 1.60 -16.29
CA LEU A 25 -2.20 1.78 -15.23
C LEU A 25 -1.51 1.79 -13.87
N GLY A 26 -1.65 2.91 -13.15
CA GLY A 26 -1.19 3.08 -11.78
C GLY A 26 -2.30 2.87 -10.75
N ARG A 27 -2.06 3.36 -9.53
CA ARG A 27 -2.98 3.23 -8.40
C ARG A 27 -4.33 3.92 -8.66
N GLY A 28 -5.41 3.32 -8.16
CA GLY A 28 -6.75 3.91 -8.22
C GLY A 28 -7.44 3.82 -9.58
N VAL A 29 -6.87 3.07 -10.52
CA VAL A 29 -7.37 2.83 -11.86
C VAL A 29 -7.32 1.33 -12.13
N ALA A 30 -8.35 0.78 -12.78
CA ALA A 30 -8.39 -0.63 -13.18
C ALA A 30 -8.94 -0.77 -14.60
N GLU A 31 -8.51 -1.82 -15.29
CA GLU A 31 -9.07 -2.21 -16.58
C GLU A 31 -10.31 -3.10 -16.38
N SER A 32 -11.37 -2.80 -17.10
CA SER A 32 -12.62 -3.56 -17.14
C SER A 32 -12.93 -3.96 -18.58
N GLU A 33 -13.87 -4.88 -18.80
CA GLU A 33 -14.30 -5.29 -20.15
C GLU A 33 -14.80 -4.12 -21.01
N GLN A 34 -15.22 -3.02 -20.37
CA GLN A 34 -15.74 -1.81 -21.02
C GLN A 34 -14.70 -0.68 -21.12
N GLY A 35 -13.44 -0.95 -20.78
CA GLY A 35 -12.34 0.02 -20.79
C GLY A 35 -11.82 0.35 -19.39
N VAL A 36 -11.04 1.42 -19.31
CA VAL A 36 -10.36 1.83 -18.08
C VAL A 36 -11.32 2.60 -17.19
N VAL A 37 -11.38 2.24 -15.90
CA VAL A 37 -12.27 2.85 -14.92
C VAL A 37 -11.52 3.25 -13.65
N ALA A 38 -11.95 4.35 -13.04
CA ALA A 38 -11.48 4.75 -11.72
C ALA A 38 -12.05 3.83 -10.63
N THR A 39 -11.23 3.45 -9.65
CA THR A 39 -11.65 2.60 -8.51
C THR A 39 -11.75 3.37 -7.20
N VAL A 40 -11.22 4.59 -7.15
CA VAL A 40 -11.18 5.44 -5.95
C VAL A 40 -11.67 6.86 -6.26
N VAL A 41 -12.07 7.59 -5.22
CA VAL A 41 -12.48 9.00 -5.35
C VAL A 41 -11.26 9.91 -5.32
N GLY A 42 -11.09 10.77 -6.32
CA GLY A 42 -9.96 11.68 -6.36
C GLY A 42 -9.84 12.48 -7.65
N THR A 43 -8.64 13.00 -7.90
CA THR A 43 -8.32 13.70 -9.15
C THR A 43 -7.48 12.80 -10.03
N LEU A 44 -7.86 12.65 -11.29
CA LEU A 44 -7.10 11.88 -12.26
C LEU A 44 -5.81 12.63 -12.64
N ASN A 45 -4.67 11.98 -12.50
CA ASN A 45 -3.37 12.52 -12.87
C ASN A 45 -2.63 11.56 -13.81
N ARG A 46 -1.72 12.13 -14.60
CA ARG A 46 -0.81 11.40 -15.47
C ARG A 46 0.59 11.94 -15.25
N GLU A 47 1.51 11.05 -14.91
CA GLU A 47 2.93 11.38 -14.70
C GLU A 47 3.77 10.26 -15.32
N ASP A 48 4.77 10.62 -16.13
CA ASP A 48 5.68 9.68 -16.80
C ASP A 48 4.99 8.51 -17.56
N GLY A 49 3.83 8.78 -18.18
CA GLY A 49 3.06 7.75 -18.91
C GLY A 49 2.30 6.78 -17.99
N ILE A 50 2.21 7.08 -16.68
CA ILE A 50 1.41 6.33 -15.71
C ILE A 50 0.16 7.13 -15.38
N ILE A 51 -1.02 6.56 -15.64
CA ILE A 51 -2.30 7.14 -15.22
C ILE A 51 -2.62 6.65 -13.82
N PHE A 52 -2.84 7.56 -12.88
CA PHE A 52 -3.27 7.22 -11.52
C PHE A 52 -4.28 8.23 -10.98
N VAL A 53 -5.08 7.82 -10.01
CA VAL A 53 -5.97 8.73 -9.29
C VAL A 53 -5.29 9.19 -8.01
N SER A 54 -5.07 10.50 -7.88
CA SER A 54 -4.70 11.11 -6.61
C SER A 54 -5.91 11.10 -5.70
N GLN A 55 -5.98 10.04 -4.89
CA GLN A 55 -7.07 9.79 -3.97
C GLN A 55 -7.21 10.95 -2.98
N LYS A 56 -8.42 11.52 -2.87
CA LYS A 56 -8.73 12.52 -1.84
C LYS A 56 -9.15 11.91 -0.50
N THR A 57 -9.52 10.63 -0.52
CA THR A 57 -9.76 9.85 0.69
C THR A 57 -8.44 9.35 1.28
N ASP A 58 -8.42 9.09 2.59
CA ASP A 58 -7.25 8.54 3.30
C ASP A 58 -6.77 7.24 2.62
N PRO A 59 -5.53 7.17 2.07
CA PRO A 59 -5.06 6.02 1.31
C PRO A 59 -5.04 4.74 2.16
N ILE A 60 -5.08 3.59 1.48
CA ILE A 60 -4.85 2.30 2.15
C ILE A 60 -3.43 2.36 2.73
N ARG A 61 -3.31 1.96 4.00
CA ARG A 61 -2.01 1.97 4.68
C ARG A 61 -1.22 0.76 4.25
N GLU A 62 -0.13 1.04 3.56
CA GLU A 62 0.93 0.09 3.35
C GLU A 62 2.08 0.43 4.28
N ILE A 63 2.68 -0.62 4.83
CA ILE A 63 3.89 -0.52 5.65
C ILE A 63 5.06 -0.63 4.68
N GLU A 64 5.94 0.36 4.71
CA GLU A 64 7.12 0.38 3.85
C GLU A 64 8.37 0.03 4.65
N VAL A 65 9.41 -0.44 3.96
CA VAL A 65 10.70 -0.73 4.59
C VAL A 65 11.28 0.57 5.14
N GLY A 66 11.47 0.63 6.46
CA GLY A 66 11.95 1.83 7.15
C GLY A 66 10.90 2.48 8.07
N ASP A 67 9.63 2.08 7.95
CA ASP A 67 8.58 2.53 8.87
C ASP A 67 8.82 1.98 10.29
N ILE A 68 8.52 2.81 11.31
CA ILE A 68 8.54 2.40 12.71
C ILE A 68 7.15 1.92 13.10
N VAL A 69 7.06 0.67 13.56
CA VAL A 69 5.80 0.03 13.92
C VAL A 69 5.75 -0.31 15.40
N ILE A 70 4.59 -0.16 16.00
CA ILE A 70 4.27 -0.62 17.36
C ILE A 70 3.38 -1.83 17.21
N GLY A 71 3.81 -2.95 17.79
CA GLY A 71 3.07 -4.19 17.77
C GLY A 71 3.09 -4.89 19.12
N GLU A 72 2.15 -5.80 19.31
CA GLU A 72 2.06 -6.69 20.46
C GLU A 72 2.59 -8.07 20.08
N VAL A 73 3.39 -8.68 20.96
CA VAL A 73 3.90 -10.04 20.74
C VAL A 73 2.75 -11.04 20.91
N ASN A 74 2.40 -11.74 19.84
CA ASN A 74 1.32 -12.73 19.85
C ASN A 74 1.85 -14.13 20.22
N ARG A 75 2.99 -14.53 19.63
CA ARG A 75 3.58 -15.86 19.87
C ARG A 75 5.10 -15.81 19.81
N ILE A 76 5.75 -16.55 20.71
CA ILE A 76 7.21 -16.71 20.73
C ILE A 76 7.55 -18.17 20.42
N ASN A 77 8.38 -18.39 19.40
CA ASN A 77 8.98 -19.67 19.05
C ASN A 77 10.49 -19.59 19.24
N ALA A 78 11.18 -20.74 19.15
CA ALA A 78 12.63 -20.82 19.37
C ALA A 78 13.48 -19.95 18.41
N LYS A 79 13.00 -19.70 17.19
CA LYS A 79 13.73 -18.95 16.14
C LYS A 79 13.02 -17.69 15.66
N THR A 80 11.73 -17.56 15.95
CA THR A 80 10.87 -16.48 15.47
C THR A 80 9.92 -16.00 16.56
N ALA A 81 9.59 -14.73 16.56
CA ALA A 81 8.49 -14.16 17.33
C ALA A 81 7.48 -13.54 16.38
N GLU A 82 6.22 -13.95 16.47
CA GLU A 82 5.13 -13.36 15.72
C GLU A 82 4.60 -12.16 16.51
N ILE A 83 4.53 -11.01 15.85
CA ILE A 83 3.98 -9.77 16.38
C ILE A 83 2.73 -9.37 15.60
N LYS A 84 1.74 -8.83 16.30
CA LYS A 84 0.58 -8.18 15.72
C LYS A 84 0.80 -6.68 15.69
N ILE A 85 0.77 -6.07 14.51
CA ILE A 85 1.00 -4.64 14.35
C ILE A 85 -0.27 -3.87 14.76
N LEU A 86 -0.11 -2.94 15.71
CA LEU A 86 -1.18 -2.10 16.24
C LEU A 86 -1.14 -0.69 15.65
N HIS A 87 0.05 -0.12 15.50
CA HIS A 87 0.22 1.25 15.06
C HIS A 87 1.50 1.42 14.22
N VAL A 88 1.51 2.42 13.35
CA VAL A 88 2.67 2.84 12.56
C VAL A 88 2.91 4.30 12.87
N GLU A 89 4.07 4.60 13.45
CA GLU A 89 4.45 5.95 13.86
C GLU A 89 4.54 6.88 12.65
N GLY A 90 4.09 8.13 12.81
CA GLY A 90 4.06 9.14 11.74
C GLY A 90 2.87 9.02 10.77
N LYS A 91 2.02 8.02 10.91
CA LYS A 91 0.76 7.87 10.15
C LYS A 91 -0.44 8.06 11.10
N PRO A 92 -1.60 8.59 10.65
CA PRO A 92 -2.78 8.82 11.51
C PRO A 92 -3.27 7.51 12.19
N VAL A 93 -4.26 7.50 13.08
CA VAL A 93 -4.72 6.26 13.76
C VAL A 93 -5.90 5.60 13.01
N ARG A 94 -5.68 4.45 12.36
CA ARG A 94 -6.70 3.62 11.66
C ARG A 94 -6.18 2.18 11.51
N THR A 95 -7.09 1.24 11.34
CA THR A 95 -6.79 -0.19 11.21
C THR A 95 -5.94 -0.49 9.96
N LEU A 96 -4.87 -1.25 10.13
CA LEU A 96 -4.06 -1.78 9.03
C LEU A 96 -4.82 -2.88 8.26
N PRO A 97 -4.56 -3.05 6.96
CA PRO A 97 -5.10 -4.18 6.21
C PRO A 97 -4.61 -5.51 6.80
N ALA A 98 -5.42 -6.56 6.69
CA ALA A 98 -5.12 -7.89 7.27
C ALA A 98 -3.77 -8.46 6.80
N THR A 99 -3.35 -8.12 5.56
CA THR A 99 -2.07 -8.52 4.98
C THR A 99 -0.86 -7.95 5.71
N HIS A 100 -1.01 -6.81 6.39
CA HIS A 100 0.05 -6.13 7.15
C HIS A 100 -0.18 -6.17 8.67
N LEU A 101 -1.07 -7.06 9.14
CA LEU A 101 -1.49 -7.09 10.54
C LEU A 101 -0.57 -7.97 11.40
N PHE A 102 0.13 -8.92 10.80
CA PHE A 102 1.08 -9.82 11.46
C PHE A 102 2.44 -9.70 10.82
N ALA A 103 3.49 -9.77 11.64
CA ALA A 103 4.87 -9.80 11.19
C ALA A 103 5.69 -10.76 12.03
N ASP A 104 6.73 -11.34 11.43
CA ASP A 104 7.65 -12.24 12.10
C ASP A 104 9.00 -11.55 12.34
N ILE A 105 9.47 -11.63 13.57
CA ILE A 105 10.82 -11.20 13.96
C ILE A 105 11.70 -12.43 14.09
N PHE A 106 12.76 -12.48 13.30
CA PHE A 106 13.78 -13.53 13.41
C PHE A 106 14.80 -13.18 14.49
N VAL A 107 15.15 -14.15 15.34
CA VAL A 107 16.15 -13.95 16.42
C VAL A 107 17.50 -13.46 15.88
N ALA A 108 17.89 -13.90 14.67
CA ALA A 108 19.11 -13.45 13.99
C ALA A 108 19.14 -11.95 13.66
N LYS A 109 17.97 -11.28 13.63
CA LYS A 109 17.85 -9.83 13.43
C LYS A 109 17.80 -9.05 14.75
N ILE A 110 17.69 -9.73 15.89
CA ILE A 110 17.64 -9.12 17.23
C ILE A 110 19.04 -9.07 17.86
N VAL A 111 19.87 -10.09 17.63
CA VAL A 111 21.19 -10.22 18.25
C VAL A 111 22.27 -10.48 17.20
N ASP A 112 23.28 -9.61 17.17
CA ASP A 112 24.50 -9.73 16.37
C ASP A 112 25.51 -10.76 16.96
N LYS A 113 25.15 -11.39 18.10
CA LYS A 113 26.11 -11.98 19.05
C LYS A 113 26.25 -13.52 19.00
N PHE A 114 25.72 -14.18 17.97
CA PHE A 114 25.84 -15.65 17.83
C PHE A 114 27.12 -16.13 17.12
N MET A 115 28.19 -15.34 17.09
CA MET A 115 29.53 -15.88 16.86
C MET A 115 30.33 -15.80 18.16
N PRO A 116 30.35 -16.85 19.01
CA PRO A 116 31.47 -17.00 19.92
C PRO A 116 32.75 -17.12 19.07
N SER A 117 33.71 -16.22 19.29
CA SER A 117 35.06 -16.33 18.73
C SER A 117 35.58 -17.75 18.99
N PRO A 118 36.18 -18.43 18.01
CA PRO A 118 36.97 -19.62 18.30
C PRO A 118 38.08 -19.21 19.27
N GLY A 119 37.98 -19.67 20.50
CA GLY A 119 39.07 -19.62 21.48
C GLY A 119 39.95 -20.85 21.32
#